data_AF-A0A2W6TSQ4-F1
#
_entry.id   AF-A0A2W6TSQ4-F1
#
_cell.length_a   1.000
_cell.length_b   1.000
_cell.length_c   1.000
_cell.angle_alpha   90.00
_cell.angle_beta   90.00
_cell.angle_gamma   90.00
#
_symmetry.space_group_name_H-M   'P 1'
#
loop_
_entity.id
_entity.type
_entity.pdbx_description
1 polymer ?
#
loop_
_entity_poly.entity_id
_entity_poly.type
_entity_poly.pdbx_seq_one_letter_code
_entity_poly.pdbx_strand_id
1 'polypeptide(L)' 'EPRTIKVGLNNGSNVEVLEGLKEGELVVVGEVTAGEKSSSSNQRGPMGPMMGGPRR' A
#
# COMPACT_ATOMS: atom_id res chain seq x y z
N GLU A 1 15.13 4.26 9.74
CA GLU A 1 15.70 2.91 9.99
C GLU A 1 14.62 2.03 10.61
N PRO A 2 14.57 0.73 10.30
CA PRO A 2 13.64 -0.18 10.96
C PRO A 2 14.02 -0.33 12.43
N ARG A 3 13.01 -0.26 13.32
CA ARG A 3 13.19 -0.44 14.77
C ARG A 3 12.28 -1.53 15.29
N THR A 4 12.83 -2.36 16.17
CA THR A 4 12.05 -3.35 16.91
C THR A 4 11.31 -2.65 18.04
N ILE A 5 10.01 -2.92 18.16
CA ILE A 5 9.13 -2.36 19.19
C ILE A 5 8.42 -3.48 19.92
N LYS A 6 7.99 -3.22 21.15
CA LYS A 6 7.21 -4.17 21.95
C LYS A 6 5.74 -3.85 21.79
N VAL A 7 4.98 -4.81 21.29
CA VAL A 7 3.54 -4.67 21.06
C VAL A 7 2.73 -5.42 22.11
N GLY A 8 1.61 -4.83 22.51
CA GLY A 8 0.63 -5.42 23.43
C GLY A 8 -0.57 -5.97 22.68
N LEU A 9 -1.75 -5.42 22.96
CA LEU A 9 -3.01 -5.84 22.35
C LEU A 9 -3.08 -5.47 20.86
N ASN A 10 -3.66 -6.37 20.06
CA ASN A 10 -3.89 -6.17 18.63
C ASN A 10 -5.36 -6.49 18.31
N ASN A 11 -6.06 -5.56 17.67
CA ASN A 11 -7.47 -5.70 17.29
C ASN A 11 -7.70 -5.97 15.79
N GLY A 12 -6.63 -6.27 15.04
CA GLY A 12 -6.64 -6.54 13.61
C GLY A 12 -6.44 -5.30 12.73
N SER A 13 -6.66 -4.09 13.26
CA SER A 13 -6.41 -2.83 12.54
C SER A 13 -5.37 -1.95 13.22
N ASN A 14 -5.29 -1.99 14.54
CA ASN A 14 -4.40 -1.18 15.37
C ASN A 14 -3.77 -2.07 16.44
N VAL A 15 -2.58 -1.65 16.87
CA VAL A 15 -1.80 -2.36 17.87
C VAL A 15 -1.33 -1.38 18.92
N GLU A 16 -1.36 -1.82 20.17
CA GLU A 16 -0.80 -1.08 21.30
C GLU A 16 0.73 -1.18 21.33
N VAL A 17 1.40 -0.03 21.42
CA VAL A 17 2.86 0.06 21.53
C VAL A 17 3.24 0.29 22.98
N LEU A 18 3.91 -0.69 23.60
CA LEU A 18 4.33 -0.63 24.99
C LEU A 18 5.70 0.05 25.14
N GLU A 19 6.63 -0.25 24.24
CA GLU A 19 8.02 0.23 24.29
C GLU A 19 8.60 0.37 22.87
N GLY A 20 9.57 1.27 22.71
CA GLY A 20 10.38 1.38 21.49
C GLY A 20 10.06 2.57 20.58
N LEU A 21 8.97 3.30 20.83
CA LEU A 21 8.62 4.56 20.17
C LEU A 21 8.25 5.63 21.19
N LYS A 22 8.46 6.90 20.83
CA LYS A 22 8.07 8.06 21.64
C LYS A 22 6.92 8.82 20.98
N GLU A 23 6.17 9.57 21.79
CA GLU A 23 5.15 10.48 21.27
C GLU A 23 5.74 11.48 20.27
N GLY A 24 5.01 11.73 19.19
CA GLY A 24 5.44 12.61 18.10
C GLY A 24 6.39 11.96 17.09
N GLU A 25 6.79 10.70 17.29
CA GLU A 25 7.58 9.96 16.30
C GLU A 25 6.71 9.53 15.10
N LEU A 26 7.17 9.83 13.89
CA LEU A 26 6.47 9.49 12.66
C LEU A 26 6.78 8.05 12.25
N VAL A 27 5.72 7.30 11.92
CA VAL A 27 5.81 5.91 11.49
C VAL A 27 5.23 5.73 10.09
N VAL A 28 5.75 4.75 9.37
CA VAL A 28 5.25 4.39 8.04
C VAL A 28 4.09 3.39 8.20
N VAL A 29 2.88 3.80 7.82
CA VAL A 29 1.65 2.97 7.94
C VAL A 29 1.44 2.08 6.71
N GLY A 30 2.15 2.36 5.61
CA GLY A 30 2.14 1.53 4.41
C GLY A 30 3.30 1.86 3.49
N GLU A 31 4.01 0.83 3.06
CA GLU A 31 5.05 0.91 2.03
C GLU A 31 4.52 0.25 0.76
N VAL A 32 4.40 0.99 -0.34
CA VAL A 32 4.15 0.38 -1.65
C VAL A 32 5.50 -0.11 -2.17
N THR A 33 5.78 -1.40 -1.99
CA THR A 33 6.99 -1.98 -2.55
C THR A 33 6.91 -1.94 -4.09
N ALA A 34 8.06 -1.90 -4.78
CA ALA A 34 8.09 -1.94 -6.24
C ALA A 34 7.40 -3.21 -6.81
N GLY A 35 7.31 -4.28 -6.01
CA GLY A 35 6.55 -5.49 -6.33
C GLY A 35 5.03 -5.24 -6.39
N GLU A 36 4.46 -4.49 -5.44
CA GLU A 36 3.03 -4.11 -5.46
C GLU A 36 2.68 -3.05 -6.51
N LYS A 37 3.65 -2.22 -6.94
CA LYS A 37 3.41 -1.28 -8.06
C LYS A 37 3.06 -2.02 -9.36
N SER A 38 3.58 -3.24 -9.53
CA SER A 38 3.38 -4.07 -10.72
C SER A 38 1.99 -4.73 -10.77
N SER A 39 1.36 -4.98 -9.62
CA SER A 39 -0.01 -5.51 -9.56
C SER A 39 -1.10 -4.44 -9.69
N SER A 40 -0.77 -3.16 -9.48
CA SER A 40 -1.68 -2.03 -9.74
C SER A 40 -1.79 -1.62 -11.22
N SER A 41 -0.95 -2.18 -12.11
CA SER A 41 -0.91 -1.81 -13.54
C SER A 41 -1.97 -2.49 -14.41
N ASN A 42 -2.85 -3.34 -13.88
CA ASN A 42 -3.88 -4.00 -14.68
C ASN A 42 -5.25 -3.31 -14.68
N GLN A 43 -5.39 -2.16 -14.04
CA GLN A 43 -6.63 -1.36 -14.05
C GLN A 43 -6.34 0.10 -14.39
N ARG A 44 -6.04 0.35 -15.67
CA ARG A 44 -6.34 1.56 -16.48
C ARG A 44 -5.39 1.65 -17.67
N GLY A 45 -5.55 0.75 -18.64
CA GLY A 45 -5.16 1.04 -20.02
C GLY A 45 -6.26 1.88 -20.67
N PRO A 46 -5.94 2.93 -21.45
CA PRO A 46 -6.92 3.83 -22.02
C PRO A 46 -7.85 3.09 -22.97
N MET A 47 -9.12 3.49 -23.00
CA MET A 47 -9.94 3.40 -24.21
C MET A 47 -9.14 4.05 -25.36
N GLY A 48 -8.36 3.25 -26.07
CA GLY A 48 -7.74 3.64 -27.33
C GLY A 48 -8.84 3.71 -28.39
N PRO A 49 -8.96 4.79 -29.17
CA PRO A 49 -9.95 4.87 -30.23
C PRO A 49 -9.43 4.06 -31.43
N MET A 50 -9.60 2.74 -31.40
CA MET A 50 -9.24 1.88 -32.53
C MET A 50 -10.20 0.70 -32.66
N MET A 51 -11.27 0.90 -33.42
CA MET A 51 -11.70 0.03 -34.55
C MET A 51 -13.15 0.35 -34.95
N GLY A 52 -13.35 1.55 -35.47
CA GLY A 52 -14.39 1.77 -36.49
C GLY A 52 -13.83 1.31 -37.83
N GLY A 53 -13.88 0.01 -38.11
CA GLY A 53 -13.66 -0.56 -39.44
C GLY A 53 -15.00 -1.07 -40.00
N PRO A 54 -15.29 -0.88 -41.29
CA PRO A 54 -16.63 -1.09 -41.82
C PRO A 54 -17.03 -2.57 -41.72
N ARG A 55 -18.14 -2.84 -41.03
CA ARG A 55 -18.91 -4.06 -41.22
C ARG A 55 -19.35 -4.11 -42.69
N ARG A 56 -18.78 -5.05 -43.43
CA ARG A 56 -19.39 -5.65 -44.62
C ARG A 56 -19.73 -7.09 -44.28
#